data_AF-A0A3B9Y1P5-F1
#
_entry.id   AF-A0A3B9Y1P5-F1
#
_cell.length_a   1.000
_cell.length_b   1.000
_cell.length_c   1.000
_cell.angle_alpha   90.00
_cell.angle_beta   90.00
_cell.angle_gamma   90.00
#
_symmetry.space_group_name_H-M   'P 1'
#
loop_
_entity.id
_entity.type
_entity.pdbx_description
1 polymer ?
#
loop_
_entity_poly.entity_id
_entity_poly.type
_entity_poly.pdbx_seq_one_letter_code
_entity_poly.pdbx_strand_id
1 'polypeptide(L)'
;SCPPPERWNDWVEYDAKAWPRKVERHYEIIPTICFNCEAACGLMAYVDKETGRVKKFEGNPYHPGSRGRNCAKGPATINQVNDP
;
A
#
# COMPACT_ATOMS: atom_id res chain seq x y z
N SER A 1 -8.01 9.35 0.09
CA SER A 1 -7.75 9.68 -1.33
C SER A 1 -6.47 8.99 -1.74
N CYS A 2 -6.39 8.46 -2.96
CA CYS A 2 -5.15 7.87 -3.47
C CYS A 2 -4.13 8.97 -3.78
N PRO A 3 -2.84 8.78 -3.45
CA PRO A 3 -1.79 9.69 -3.86
C PRO A 3 -1.64 9.73 -5.39
N PRO A 4 -1.33 10.91 -5.97
CA PRO A 4 -1.11 11.04 -7.40
C PRO A 4 0.17 10.29 -7.84
N PRO A 5 0.19 9.63 -9.01
CA PRO A 5 1.32 8.81 -9.48
C PRO A 5 2.66 9.53 -9.52
N GLU A 6 2.65 10.83 -9.79
CA GLU A 6 3.85 11.66 -9.85
C GLU A 6 4.58 11.74 -8.49
N ARG A 7 3.87 11.43 -7.40
CA ARG A 7 4.41 11.43 -6.03
C ARG A 7 4.69 10.02 -5.47
N TRP A 8 4.52 8.97 -6.26
CA TRP A 8 4.67 7.59 -5.76
C TRP A 8 6.10 7.24 -5.37
N ASN A 9 7.11 7.88 -5.96
CA ASN A 9 8.52 7.65 -5.59
C ASN A 9 8.87 8.18 -4.18
N ASP A 10 8.10 9.13 -3.64
CA ASP A 10 8.30 9.71 -2.31
C ASP A 10 6.99 10.27 -1.74
N TRP A 11 6.17 9.37 -1.20
CA TRP A 11 4.92 9.71 -0.54
C TRP A 11 5.11 9.84 0.96
N VAL A 12 4.65 10.95 1.54
CA VAL A 12 4.81 11.24 2.97
C VAL A 12 3.49 11.04 3.70
N GLU A 13 3.50 10.20 4.74
CA GLU A 13 2.40 10.12 5.72
C GLU A 13 2.92 10.34 7.14
N TYR A 14 2.05 10.78 8.04
CA TYR A 14 2.39 10.91 9.46
C TYR A 14 2.12 9.62 10.22
N ASP A 15 3.05 9.24 11.11
CA ASP A 15 2.88 8.09 12.00
C ASP A 15 1.80 8.38 13.05
N ALA A 16 0.63 7.77 12.88
CA ALA A 16 -0.50 7.92 13.80
C ALA A 16 -0.17 7.45 15.23
N LYS A 17 0.77 6.50 15.41
CA LYS A 17 1.16 6.02 16.75
C LYS A 17 2.02 7.01 17.51
N ALA A 18 2.63 7.97 16.82
CA ALA A 18 3.49 8.97 17.43
C ALA A 18 2.73 10.20 17.96
N TRP A 19 1.40 10.24 17.82
CA TRP A 19 0.58 11.35 18.30
C TRP A 19 0.85 11.66 19.79
N PRO A 20 1.04 12.94 20.17
CA PRO A 20 0.84 14.18 19.41
C PRO A 20 2.02 14.65 18.55
N ARG A 21 3.15 13.92 18.57
CA ARG A 21 4.33 14.28 17.78
C ARG A 21 4.05 14.00 16.30
N LYS A 22 4.31 14.97 15.43
CA LYS A 22 4.29 14.79 13.98
C LYS A 22 5.58 14.10 13.55
N VAL A 23 5.48 12.80 13.26
CA VAL A 23 6.60 12.01 12.74
C VAL A 23 6.29 11.66 11.31
N GLU A 24 7.11 12.13 10.38
CA GLU A 24 6.97 11.86 8.96
C GLU A 24 7.54 10.48 8.63
N ARG A 25 6.86 9.78 7.72
CA ARG A 25 7.28 8.49 7.15
C ARG A 25 7.23 8.61 5.63
N HIS A 26 8.33 8.25 4.99
CA HIS A 26 8.48 8.27 3.54
C HIS A 26 8.25 6.87 2.96
N TYR A 27 7.38 6.81 1.96
CA TYR A 27 6.99 5.59 1.28
C TYR A 27 7.27 5.70 -0.22
N GLU A 28 7.75 4.61 -0.80
CA GLU A 28 7.62 4.35 -2.22
C GLU A 28 6.34 3.54 -2.46
N ILE A 29 5.52 3.97 -3.42
CA ILE A 29 4.25 3.33 -3.74
C ILE A 29 4.40 2.55 -5.04
N ILE A 30 4.34 1.23 -4.93
CA ILE A 30 4.56 0.33 -6.06
C ILE A 30 3.23 -0.32 -6.45
N PRO A 31 2.73 -0.12 -7.69
CA PRO A 31 1.53 -0.81 -8.16
C PRO A 31 1.81 -2.31 -8.32
N THR A 32 0.87 -3.14 -7.87
CA THR A 32 0.97 -4.59 -7.94
C THR A 32 -0.42 -5.23 -8.10
N ILE A 33 -0.48 -6.56 -8.14
CA ILE A 33 -1.70 -7.35 -8.30
C ILE A 33 -1.86 -8.28 -7.09
N CYS A 34 -3.07 -8.35 -6.55
CA CYS A 34 -3.46 -9.33 -5.55
C CYS A 34 -3.59 -10.71 -6.20
N PHE A 35 -2.90 -11.72 -5.66
CA PHE A 35 -2.96 -13.10 -6.16
C PHE A 35 -3.66 -14.06 -5.19
N ASN A 36 -4.48 -13.55 -4.28
CA ASN A 36 -5.22 -14.38 -3.31
C ASN A 36 -6.50 -15.02 -3.90
N CYS A 37 -6.90 -14.63 -5.10
CA CYS A 37 -7.97 -15.25 -5.89
C CYS A 37 -7.83 -14.89 -7.38
N GLU A 38 -8.65 -15.52 -8.20
CA GLU A 38 -8.73 -15.37 -9.65
C GLU A 38 -9.14 -13.98 -10.14
N ALA A 39 -9.65 -13.12 -9.26
CA ALA A 39 -10.10 -11.78 -9.61
C ALA A 39 -8.94 -10.80 -9.91
N ALA A 40 -7.71 -11.13 -9.50
CA ALA A 40 -6.50 -10.35 -9.78
C ALA A 40 -6.66 -8.83 -9.51
N CYS A 41 -7.21 -8.46 -8.35
CA CYS A 41 -7.45 -7.04 -8.03
C CYS A 41 -6.14 -6.25 -7.98
N GLY A 42 -6.13 -5.04 -8.55
CA GLY A 42 -4.98 -4.14 -8.44
C GLY A 42 -4.80 -3.59 -7.03
N LEU A 43 -3.57 -3.69 -6.55
CA LEU A 43 -3.11 -3.18 -5.26
C LEU A 43 -2.01 -2.13 -5.45
N MET A 44 -1.78 -1.34 -4.42
CA MET A 44 -0.62 -0.47 -4.25
C MET A 44 0.09 -0.90 -2.97
N ALA A 45 1.36 -1.28 -3.10
CA ALA A 45 2.22 -1.59 -1.98
C ALA A 45 2.90 -0.32 -1.48
N TYR A 46 2.74 -0.02 -0.19
CA TYR A 46 3.45 1.08 0.46
C TYR A 46 4.74 0.53 1.06
N VAL A 47 5.87 0.80 0.43
CA VAL A 47 7.19 0.35 0.85
C VAL A 47 7.86 1.47 1.63
N ASP A 48 8.16 1.22 2.89
CA ASP A 48 8.87 2.16 3.75
C ASP A 48 10.31 2.33 3.25
N LYS A 49 10.70 3.56 2.90
CA LYS A 49 12.01 3.83 2.27
C LYS A 49 13.19 3.68 3.22
N GLU A 50 12.96 3.75 4.53
CA GLU A 50 14.02 3.56 5.53
C GLU A 50 14.32 2.07 5.72
N THR A 51 13.29 1.23 5.72
CA THR A 51 13.39 -0.20 6.06
C THR A 51 13.34 -1.13 4.85
N GLY A 52 12.89 -0.64 3.69
CA GLY A 52 12.63 -1.44 2.49
C GLY A 52 11.47 -2.43 2.64
N ARG A 53 10.70 -2.36 3.73
CA ARG A 53 9.61 -3.31 4.01
C ARG A 53 8.27 -2.76 3.55
N VAL A 54 7.42 -3.65 3.03
CA VAL A 54 6.01 -3.32 2.79
C VAL A 54 5.33 -3.08 4.13
N LYS A 55 4.66 -1.93 4.28
CA LYS A 55 3.87 -1.59 5.48
C LYS A 55 2.39 -1.90 5.33
N LYS A 56 1.83 -1.65 4.16
CA LYS A 56 0.40 -1.84 3.88
C LYS A 56 0.15 -2.03 2.39
N PHE A 57 -0.99 -2.63 2.08
CA PHE A 57 -1.55 -2.70 0.74
C PHE A 57 -2.87 -1.94 0.69
N GLU A 58 -2.99 -1.06 -0.30
CA GLU A 58 -4.23 -0.33 -0.61
C GLU A 58 -4.72 -0.70 -2.01
N GLY A 59 -5.96 -0.34 -2.35
CA GLY A 59 -6.50 -0.64 -3.68
C GLY A 59 -5.97 0.34 -4.72
N ASN A 60 -5.53 -0.15 -5.88
CA ASN A 60 -5.06 0.70 -6.96
C ASN A 60 -6.25 1.28 -7.75
N PRO A 61 -6.52 2.61 -7.69
CA PRO A 61 -7.63 3.22 -8.43
C PRO A 61 -7.44 3.18 -9.95
N TYR A 62 -6.19 3.07 -10.42
CA TYR A 62 -5.84 3.00 -11.84
C TYR A 62 -6.00 1.60 -12.43
N HIS A 63 -6.23 0.58 -11.59
CA HIS A 63 -6.44 -0.77 -12.08
C HIS A 63 -7.85 -0.91 -12.72
N PRO A 64 -7.97 -1.40 -13.97
CA PRO A 64 -9.22 -1.35 -14.72
C PRO A 64 -10.35 -2.20 -14.11
N GLY A 65 -10.02 -3.35 -13.51
CA GLY A 65 -11.00 -4.24 -12.90
C GLY A 65 -11.50 -3.72 -11.55
N SER A 66 -10.63 -3.69 -10.55
CA SER A 66 -10.95 -3.29 -9.18
C SER A 66 -11.20 -1.79 -8.96
N ARG A 67 -10.57 -0.89 -9.73
CA ARG A 67 -10.69 0.58 -9.61
C ARG A 67 -10.57 1.06 -8.16
N GLY A 68 -9.57 0.55 -7.44
CA GLY A 68 -9.27 0.93 -6.07
C GLY A 68 -10.09 0.22 -4.99
N ARG A 69 -11.02 -0.66 -5.37
CA ARG A 69 -11.80 -1.45 -4.41
C ARG A 69 -11.04 -2.71 -4.00
N ASN A 70 -10.96 -2.94 -2.70
CA ASN A 70 -10.36 -4.13 -2.12
C ASN A 70 -11.38 -4.90 -1.28
N CYS A 71 -11.34 -6.23 -1.39
CA CYS A 71 -11.96 -7.12 -0.40
C CYS A 71 -11.01 -7.34 0.79
N ALA A 72 -11.47 -8.04 1.83
CA ALA A 72 -10.66 -8.32 3.02
C ALA A 72 -9.31 -9.01 2.71
N LYS A 73 -9.21 -9.76 1.60
CA LYS A 73 -7.98 -10.46 1.22
C LYS A 73 -6.86 -9.50 0.80
N GLY A 74 -7.17 -8.38 0.16
CA GLY A 74 -6.18 -7.45 -0.40
C GLY A 74 -5.24 -6.87 0.68
N PRO A 75 -5.78 -6.21 1.71
CA PRO A 75 -4.95 -5.73 2.82
C PRO A 75 -4.28 -6.88 3.60
N ALA A 76 -4.96 -8.02 3.73
CA ALA A 76 -4.47 -9.18 4.46
C ALA A 76 -3.27 -9.88 3.79
N THR A 77 -2.96 -9.59 2.52
CA THR A 77 -1.72 -10.05 1.85
C THR A 77 -0.47 -9.66 2.63
N ILE A 78 -0.50 -8.60 3.45
CA ILE A 78 0.63 -8.23 4.33
C ILE A 78 1.02 -9.35 5.31
N ASN A 79 0.06 -10.16 5.75
CA ASN A 79 0.34 -11.26 6.66
C ASN A 79 1.16 -12.35 5.96
N GLN A 80 0.84 -12.65 4.69
CA GLN A 80 1.57 -13.63 3.88
C GLN A 80 3.00 -13.17 3.60
N VAL A 81 3.23 -11.87 3.39
CA VAL A 81 4.58 -11.32 3.20
C VAL A 81 5.46 -11.46 4.45
N ASN A 82 4.85 -11.52 5.64
CA ASN A 82 5.56 -11.64 6.91
C ASN A 82 5.43 -13.04 7.54
N ASP A 83 4.84 -14.00 6.83
CA ASP A 83 4.74 -15.40 7.26
C ASP A 83 6.13 -16.05 7.12
N PRO A 84 6.70 -16.65 8.19
CA PRO A 84 8.05 -17.23 8.18
C PRO A 84 8.22 -18.46 7.28
#